data_AF-A0A843TWB3-F1
#
_entry.id   AF-A0A843TWB3-F1
#
_cell.length_a   1.000
_cell.length_b   1.000
_cell.length_c   1.000
_cell.angle_alpha   90.00
_cell.angle_beta   90.00
_cell.angle_gamma   90.00
#
_symmetry.space_group_name_H-M   'P 1'
#
loop_
_entity.id
_entity.type
_entity.pdbx_description
1 polymer ?
#
loop_
_entity_poly.entity_id
_entity_poly.type
_entity_poly.pdbx_seq_one_letter_code
_entity_poly.pdbx_strand_id
1 'polypeptide(L)'
;MTAKRKIYAALWDTLYCLKVQKIIEKNLQERRSSAIRHSYGIKFEVIESMKTYAIPCKHACATIDSNKEAVSQYVSAFYSTEVYRAAYETNIQPIPTFDMPDPPQLSDVLIKPPTIKRLSGRPRKRRIHSRGEVEHAYICSRCKQIGHNRRT
;
A
#
# COMPACT_ATOMS: atom_id res chain seq x y z
N MET A 1 13.03 -5.97 0.84
CA MET A 1 11.72 -5.35 0.53
C MET A 1 11.38 -4.36 1.63
N THR A 2 11.24 -3.07 1.30
CA THR A 2 10.89 -2.02 2.27
C THR A 2 9.42 -2.18 2.67
N ALA A 3 9.14 -2.24 3.97
CA ALA A 3 7.78 -2.42 4.47
C ALA A 3 6.86 -1.30 3.95
N LYS A 4 5.69 -1.65 3.38
CA LYS A 4 4.69 -0.69 2.87
C LYS A 4 4.39 0.41 3.90
N ARG A 5 4.36 0.06 5.19
CA ARG A 5 4.15 0.99 6.32
C ARG A 5 5.19 2.12 6.36
N LYS A 6 6.47 1.84 6.06
CA LYS A 6 7.54 2.84 6.01
C LYS A 6 7.32 3.84 4.87
N ILE A 7 6.97 3.34 3.69
CA ILE A 7 6.68 4.18 2.51
C ILE A 7 5.46 5.07 2.78
N TYR A 8 4.37 4.51 3.30
CA TYR A 8 3.17 5.28 3.60
C TYR A 8 3.40 6.34 4.68
N ALA A 9 4.12 6.01 5.76
CA ALA A 9 4.38 6.96 6.84
C ALA A 9 5.30 8.11 6.43
N ALA A 10 6.16 7.93 5.42
CA ALA A 10 6.96 9.00 4.86
C ALA A 10 6.12 10.07 4.15
N LEU A 11 4.92 9.72 3.67
CA LEU A 11 4.00 10.64 2.99
C LEU A 11 3.11 11.44 3.94
N TRP A 12 3.15 11.16 5.25
CA TRP A 12 2.31 11.86 6.21
C TRP A 12 2.87 13.26 6.54
N ASP A 13 2.05 14.29 6.39
CA ASP A 13 2.31 15.67 6.80
C ASP A 13 1.76 15.99 8.20
N THR A 14 1.00 15.07 8.78
CA THR A 14 0.35 15.24 10.08
C THR A 14 1.34 15.10 11.25
N LEU A 15 1.02 15.76 12.37
CA LEU A 15 1.80 15.66 13.60
C LEU A 15 1.64 14.29 14.29
N TYR A 16 0.45 13.68 14.18
CA TYR A 16 0.16 12.34 14.69
C TYR A 16 -0.09 11.33 13.58
N CYS A 17 0.00 10.04 13.90
CA CYS A 17 -0.43 8.97 13.00
C CYS A 17 -1.87 9.21 12.51
N LEU A 18 -2.14 8.95 11.22
CA LEU A 18 -3.45 9.25 10.60
C LEU A 18 -4.67 8.74 11.38
N LYS A 19 -4.55 7.57 12.03
CA LYS A 19 -5.63 7.00 12.85
C LYS A 19 -5.91 7.87 14.09
N VAL A 20 -4.86 8.35 14.76
CA VAL A 20 -4.97 9.19 15.95
C VAL A 20 -5.43 10.59 15.58
N GLN A 21 -4.87 11.14 14.50
CA GLN A 21 -5.28 12.43 13.94
C GLN A 21 -6.80 12.47 13.71
N LYS A 22 -7.35 11.44 13.04
CA LYS A 22 -8.80 11.32 12.81
C LYS A 22 -9.63 11.22 14.09
N ILE A 23 -9.11 10.57 15.14
CA ILE A 23 -9.80 10.49 16.43
C ILE A 23 -9.86 11.87 17.09
N ILE A 24 -8.74 12.60 17.08
CA ILE A 24 -8.66 13.95 17.65
C ILE A 24 -9.61 14.89 16.90
N GLU A 25 -9.57 14.88 15.57
CA GLU A 25 -10.46 15.68 14.72
C GLU A 25 -11.93 15.36 14.98
N LYS A 26 -12.28 14.08 15.08
CA LYS A 26 -13.65 13.66 15.43
C LYS A 26 -14.07 14.16 16.80
N ASN A 27 -13.22 14.01 17.82
CA ASN A 27 -13.49 14.49 19.17
C ASN A 27 -13.65 16.01 19.21
N LEU A 28 -12.88 16.74 18.39
CA LEU A 28 -13.00 18.19 18.19
C LEU A 28 -14.26 18.60 17.40
N GLN A 29 -14.82 17.75 16.55
CA GLN A 29 -16.07 18.04 15.84
C GLN A 29 -17.29 17.78 16.72
N GLU A 30 -17.29 16.65 17.44
CA GLU A 30 -18.37 16.24 18.34
C GLU A 30 -18.48 17.08 19.62
N ARG A 31 -17.53 18.00 19.87
CA ARG A 31 -17.58 18.95 20.99
C ARG A 31 -18.79 19.89 20.95
N ARG A 32 -19.36 20.14 19.77
CA ARG A 32 -20.46 21.11 19.58
C ARG A 32 -21.79 20.69 20.21
N SER A 33 -21.97 19.42 20.60
CA SER A 33 -23.23 18.91 21.15
C SER A 33 -23.24 18.74 22.67
N SER A 34 -22.12 18.96 23.36
CA SER A 34 -22.01 18.70 24.80
C SER A 34 -21.98 20.02 25.56
N ALA A 35 -23.13 20.44 26.09
CA ALA A 35 -23.22 21.56 27.03
C ALA A 35 -22.40 21.21 28.29
N ILE A 36 -21.21 21.80 28.41
CA ILE A 36 -20.36 21.66 29.59
C ILE A 36 -21.06 22.40 30.72
N ARG A 37 -21.67 21.67 31.66
CA ARG A 37 -22.21 22.27 32.89
C ARG A 37 -21.02 22.66 33.76
N HIS A 38 -20.79 23.96 33.88
CA HIS A 38 -19.75 24.54 34.72
C HIS A 38 -20.12 24.30 36.20
N SER A 39 -19.46 23.37 36.88
CA SER A 39 -19.54 23.29 38.35
C SER A 39 -18.35 24.04 38.93
N TYR A 40 -18.62 25.19 39.54
CA TYR A 40 -17.65 26.01 40.25
C TYR A 40 -16.97 25.19 41.36
N GLY A 41 -15.65 24.98 41.26
CA GLY A 41 -14.87 24.36 42.32
C GLY A 41 -13.74 23.47 41.80
N ILE A 42 -12.58 24.08 41.58
CA ILE A 42 -11.21 23.57 41.81
C ILE A 42 -11.02 22.04 41.73
N LYS A 43 -10.19 21.64 40.76
CA LYS A 43 -9.79 20.27 40.31
C LYS A 43 -10.80 19.59 39.39
N PHE A 44 -10.60 19.78 38.09
CA PHE A 44 -11.01 18.79 37.10
C PHE A 44 -10.12 17.55 37.27
N GLU A 45 -10.51 16.64 38.17
CA GLU A 45 -10.06 15.26 38.05
C GLU A 45 -10.76 14.66 36.82
N VAL A 46 -10.22 14.94 35.63
CA VAL A 46 -10.52 14.16 34.42
C VAL A 46 -9.79 12.81 34.52
N ILE A 47 -9.97 12.10 35.63
CA ILE A 47 -9.26 10.84 35.89
C ILE A 47 -10.06 9.65 35.34
N GLU A 48 -11.38 9.77 35.19
CA GLU A 48 -12.20 8.58 34.91
C GLU A 48 -12.48 8.29 33.42
N SER A 49 -12.08 9.16 32.48
CA SER A 49 -12.35 8.94 31.04
C SER A 49 -11.14 9.00 30.11
N MET A 50 -9.93 9.13 30.65
CA MET A 50 -8.69 8.93 29.88
C MET A 50 -8.50 7.42 29.68
N LYS A 51 -9.38 6.80 28.87
CA LYS A 51 -9.31 5.38 28.51
C LYS A 51 -7.95 5.10 27.87
N THR A 52 -7.04 4.57 28.68
CA THR A 52 -5.90 3.66 28.36
C THR A 52 -4.90 4.05 27.27
N TYR A 53 -5.08 5.16 26.55
CA TYR A 53 -4.32 5.47 25.34
C TYR A 53 -3.83 6.92 25.28
N ALA A 54 -3.88 7.70 26.36
CA ALA A 54 -3.37 9.08 26.39
C ALA A 54 -3.76 9.96 25.17
N ILE A 55 -5.01 9.79 24.71
CA ILE A 55 -5.65 10.60 23.67
C ILE A 55 -6.85 11.30 24.34
N PRO A 56 -6.96 12.64 24.27
CA PRO A 56 -8.07 13.38 24.87
C PRO A 56 -9.43 12.93 24.34
N CYS A 57 -10.39 12.70 25.25
CA CYS A 57 -11.78 12.43 24.88
C CYS A 57 -12.47 13.72 24.40
N LYS A 58 -13.67 13.61 23.80
CA LYS A 58 -14.44 14.80 23.34
C LYS A 58 -14.67 15.86 24.44
N HIS A 59 -14.86 15.45 25.69
CA HIS A 59 -15.03 16.38 26.81
C HIS A 59 -13.71 17.09 27.14
N ALA A 60 -12.60 16.33 27.19
CA ALA A 60 -11.28 16.90 27.41
C ALA A 60 -10.87 17.87 26.29
N CYS A 61 -11.14 17.53 25.03
CA CYS A 61 -10.94 18.45 23.90
C CYS A 61 -11.73 19.75 24.07
N ALA A 62 -12.96 19.66 24.59
CA ALA A 62 -13.79 20.83 24.80
C ALA A 62 -13.30 21.73 25.95
N THR A 63 -12.79 21.14 27.04
CA THR A 63 -12.19 21.90 28.16
C THR A 63 -10.84 22.53 27.79
N ILE A 64 -10.01 21.81 27.04
CA ILE A 64 -8.71 22.33 26.55
C ILE A 64 -8.96 23.54 25.64
N ASP A 65 -9.93 23.45 24.73
CA ASP A 65 -10.28 24.54 23.84
C ASP A 65 -10.90 25.74 24.58
N SER A 66 -11.74 25.50 25.60
CA SER A 66 -12.25 26.61 26.44
C SER A 66 -11.14 27.35 27.17
N ASN A 67 -10.05 26.63 27.52
CA ASN A 67 -8.85 27.22 28.11
C ASN A 67 -7.91 27.85 27.07
N LYS A 68 -8.25 27.80 25.77
CA LYS A 68 -7.45 28.26 24.63
C LYS A 68 -6.08 27.58 24.53
N GLU A 69 -6.01 26.33 24.98
CA GLU A 69 -4.80 25.51 24.92
C GLU A 69 -4.83 24.58 23.71
N ALA A 70 -3.65 24.07 23.34
CA ALA A 70 -3.53 23.16 22.21
C ALA A 70 -3.74 21.71 22.66
N VAL A 71 -4.68 21.00 22.02
CA VAL A 71 -4.92 19.56 22.29
C VAL A 71 -3.65 18.72 22.11
N SER A 72 -2.72 19.18 21.27
CA SER A 72 -1.45 18.49 21.05
C SER A 72 -0.59 18.34 22.30
N GLN A 73 -0.71 19.26 23.27
CA GLN A 73 0.02 19.20 24.54
C GLN A 73 -0.47 18.07 25.46
N TYR A 74 -1.67 17.55 25.19
CA TYR A 74 -2.35 16.54 26.00
C TYR A 74 -2.37 15.15 25.35
N VAL A 75 -1.78 15.00 24.16
CA VAL A 75 -1.64 13.73 23.45
C VAL A 75 -0.24 13.18 23.71
N SER A 76 -0.14 11.89 24.03
CA SER A 76 1.18 11.26 24.23
C SER A 76 2.05 11.32 22.97
N ALA A 77 3.34 11.63 23.16
CA ALA A 77 4.35 11.63 22.12
C ALA A 77 4.48 10.28 21.40
N PHE A 78 4.05 9.18 22.04
CA PHE A 78 4.03 7.84 21.46
C PHE A 78 3.26 7.76 20.13
N TYR A 79 2.26 8.64 19.95
CA TYR A 79 1.44 8.68 18.73
C TYR A 79 1.95 9.63 17.65
N SER A 80 3.06 10.32 17.90
CA SER A 80 3.67 11.21 16.91
C SER A 80 4.07 10.45 15.66
N THR A 81 4.02 11.13 14.51
CA THR A 81 4.50 10.55 13.25
C THR A 81 6.00 10.26 13.30
N GLU A 82 6.76 11.06 14.04
CA GLU A 82 8.20 10.86 14.28
C GLU A 82 8.47 9.54 14.99
N VAL A 83 7.81 9.26 16.12
CA VAL A 83 7.97 8.00 16.86
C VAL A 83 7.52 6.81 16.03
N TYR A 84 6.43 6.94 15.26
CA TYR A 84 6.00 5.90 14.34
C TYR A 84 7.05 5.62 13.26
N ARG A 85 7.64 6.66 12.66
CA ARG A 85 8.70 6.51 11.65
C ARG A 85 9.92 5.83 12.22
N ALA A 86 10.36 6.23 13.42
CA ALA A 86 11.48 5.61 14.11
C ALA A 86 11.22 4.12 14.40
N ALA A 87 10.02 3.77 14.88
CA ALA A 87 9.66 2.39 15.20
C ALA A 87 9.65 1.45 13.96
N TYR A 88 9.36 2.00 12.78
CA TYR A 88 9.32 1.25 11.52
C TYR A 88 10.50 1.58 10.58
N GLU A 89 11.54 2.25 11.09
CA GLU A 89 12.71 2.58 10.30
C GLU A 89 13.47 1.33 9.88
N THR A 90 13.68 0.43 10.83
CA THR A 90 14.27 -0.89 10.61
C THR A 90 13.22 -1.88 10.11
N ASN A 91 13.65 -2.81 9.25
CA ASN A 91 12.77 -3.88 8.81
C ASN A 91 12.44 -4.79 10.01
N ILE A 92 11.15 -4.91 10.32
CA ILE A 92 10.65 -5.89 11.28
C ILE A 92 10.87 -7.28 10.68
N GLN A 93 11.70 -8.08 11.34
CA GLN A 93 11.91 -9.46 10.94
C GLN A 93 10.68 -10.30 11.32
N PRO A 94 10.24 -11.21 10.43
CA PRO A 94 9.18 -12.13 10.78
C PRO A 94 9.63 -12.97 11.98
N ILE A 95 8.70 -13.25 12.90
CA ILE A 95 8.95 -14.21 13.97
C ILE A 95 9.06 -15.59 13.29
N PRO A 96 10.14 -16.34 13.50
CA PRO A 96 10.27 -17.66 12.91
C PRO A 96 9.18 -18.57 13.47
N THR A 97 8.30 -19.03 12.59
CA THR A 97 7.33 -20.11 12.86
C THR A 97 7.91 -21.43 12.39
N PHE A 98 7.45 -22.56 12.96
CA PHE A 98 7.91 -23.89 12.58
C PHE A 98 7.81 -24.16 11.06
N ASP A 99 6.80 -23.58 10.39
CA ASP A 99 6.58 -23.71 8.95
C ASP A 99 7.45 -22.77 8.09
N MET A 100 8.29 -21.93 8.71
CA MET A 100 9.13 -20.95 8.03
C MET A 100 10.60 -21.23 8.38
N PRO A 101 11.28 -22.11 7.63
CA PRO A 101 12.69 -22.38 7.84
C PRO A 101 13.50 -21.09 7.71
N ASP A 102 14.60 -20.99 8.46
CA ASP A 102 15.50 -19.84 8.40
C ASP A 102 15.84 -19.51 6.95
N PRO A 103 15.79 -18.22 6.55
CA PRO A 103 16.16 -17.84 5.20
C PRO A 103 17.60 -18.33 4.96
N PRO A 104 17.87 -19.06 3.86
CA PRO A 104 19.22 -19.52 3.57
C PRO A 104 20.15 -18.31 3.56
N GLN A 105 21.31 -18.44 4.18
CA GLN A 105 22.33 -17.39 4.16
C GLN A 105 22.61 -17.04 2.69
N LEU A 106 22.22 -15.82 2.30
CA LEU A 106 22.20 -15.34 0.92
C LEU A 106 23.62 -15.22 0.31
N SER A 107 24.67 -15.58 1.05
CA SER A 107 26.06 -15.49 0.60
C SER A 107 26.38 -16.42 -0.57
N ASP A 108 25.71 -17.57 -0.69
CA ASP A 108 26.15 -18.62 -1.62
C ASP A 108 25.07 -19.14 -2.59
N VAL A 109 23.86 -18.57 -2.57
CA VAL A 109 22.77 -19.03 -3.44
C VAL A 109 22.71 -18.20 -4.72
N LEU A 110 23.39 -18.66 -5.78
CA LEU A 110 23.23 -18.12 -7.13
C LEU A 110 21.83 -18.48 -7.67
N ILE A 111 20.84 -17.61 -7.45
CA ILE A 111 19.50 -17.75 -8.02
C ILE A 111 19.58 -17.50 -9.53
N LYS A 112 19.56 -18.57 -10.33
CA LYS A 112 19.48 -18.47 -11.79
C LYS A 112 18.05 -18.08 -12.20
N PRO A 113 17.87 -17.25 -13.24
CA PRO A 113 16.55 -16.99 -13.78
C PRO A 113 15.91 -18.30 -14.26
N PRO A 114 14.57 -18.45 -14.15
CA PRO A 114 13.89 -19.63 -14.64
C PRO A 114 14.18 -19.82 -16.14
N THR A 115 14.41 -21.05 -16.56
CA THR A 115 14.66 -21.37 -17.97
C THR A 115 13.37 -21.15 -18.78
N ILE A 116 13.23 -19.98 -19.40
CA ILE A 116 12.09 -19.65 -20.25
C ILE A 116 12.29 -20.34 -21.61
N LYS A 117 11.40 -21.28 -21.97
CA LYS A 117 11.31 -21.78 -23.35
C LYS A 117 10.65 -20.70 -24.21
N ARG A 118 11.20 -20.43 -25.40
CA ARG A 118 10.53 -19.57 -26.38
C ARG A 118 9.16 -20.17 -26.72
N LEU A 119 8.10 -19.39 -26.52
CA LEU A 119 6.76 -19.75 -26.98
C LEU A 119 6.77 -19.87 -28.51
N SER A 120 6.03 -20.84 -29.05
CA SER A 120 5.83 -20.93 -30.50
C SER A 120 5.23 -19.60 -30.98
N GLY A 121 5.95 -18.91 -31.86
CA GLY A 121 5.47 -17.66 -32.43
C GLY A 121 4.22 -17.84 -33.29
N ARG A 122 3.70 -16.73 -33.81
CA ARG A 122 2.56 -16.73 -34.72
C ARG A 122 2.82 -17.64 -35.93
N PRO A 123 1.88 -18.52 -36.33
CA PRO A 123 2.00 -19.32 -37.54
C PRO A 123 2.26 -18.44 -38.77
N ARG A 124 3.11 -18.92 -39.68
CA ARG A 124 3.43 -18.20 -40.92
C ARG A 124 2.16 -18.03 -41.76
N LYS A 125 1.99 -16.86 -42.39
CA LYS A 125 0.87 -16.62 -43.33
C LYS A 125 0.90 -17.57 -44.53
N ARG A 126 2.10 -17.99 -44.96
CA ARG A 126 2.28 -19.00 -46.02
C ARG A 126 2.62 -20.34 -45.38
N ARG A 127 1.90 -21.39 -45.80
CA ARG A 127 2.15 -22.78 -45.39
C ARG A 127 3.51 -23.23 -45.91
N ILE A 128 4.25 -23.98 -45.09
CA ILE A 128 5.45 -24.71 -45.54
C ILE A 128 4.99 -26.06 -46.07
N HIS A 129 5.39 -26.40 -47.28
CA HIS A 129 5.08 -27.69 -47.91
C HIS A 129 5.87 -28.83 -47.26
N SER A 130 5.23 -29.99 -47.10
CA SER A 130 5.89 -31.21 -46.61
C SER A 130 6.79 -31.81 -47.70
N ARG A 131 7.69 -32.72 -47.32
CA ARG A 131 8.53 -33.44 -48.28
C ARG A 131 7.66 -34.22 -49.29
N GLY A 132 7.86 -33.96 -50.58
CA GLY A 132 7.11 -34.59 -51.68
C GLY A 132 5.92 -33.80 -52.19
N GLU A 133 5.55 -32.68 -51.55
CA GLU A 133 4.54 -31.77 -52.08
C GLU A 133 5.14 -30.85 -53.15
N VAL A 134 4.51 -30.79 -54.33
CA VAL A 134 4.93 -29.94 -55.45
C VAL A 134 4.04 -28.71 -55.52
N GLU A 135 4.64 -27.52 -55.52
CA GLU A 135 3.92 -26.27 -55.70
C GLU A 135 3.45 -26.16 -57.16
N HIS A 136 2.13 -26.08 -57.37
CA HIS A 136 1.57 -25.91 -58.69
C HIS A 136 1.55 -24.43 -59.03
N ALA A 137 2.20 -24.07 -60.13
CA ALA A 137 2.21 -22.71 -60.62
C ALA A 137 0.80 -22.30 -61.08
N TYR A 138 0.32 -21.15 -60.60
CA TYR A 138 -0.95 -20.61 -61.07
C TYR A 138 -0.81 -20.03 -62.48
N ILE A 139 -1.67 -20.47 -63.40
CA ILE A 139 -1.80 -19.92 -64.74
C ILE A 139 -3.01 -18.99 -64.77
N CYS A 140 -2.80 -17.73 -65.13
CA CYS A 140 -3.88 -16.77 -65.23
C CYS A 140 -4.81 -17.13 -66.39
N SER A 141 -6.10 -17.32 -66.11
CA SER A 141 -7.08 -17.69 -67.14
C SER A 141 -7.30 -16.62 -68.21
N ARG A 142 -6.89 -15.37 -67.96
CA ARG A 142 -7.07 -14.22 -68.87
C ARG A 142 -5.88 -14.03 -69.82
N CYS A 143 -4.65 -14.00 -69.30
CA CYS A 143 -3.45 -13.75 -70.11
C CYS A 143 -2.61 -15.02 -70.36
N LYS A 144 -3.01 -16.17 -69.79
CA LYS A 144 -2.31 -17.47 -69.86
C LYS A 144 -0.87 -17.45 -69.37
N GLN A 145 -0.46 -16.38 -68.68
CA GLN A 145 0.87 -16.27 -68.07
C GLN A 145 0.91 -16.91 -66.68
N ILE A 146 2.09 -17.39 -66.30
CA ILE A 146 2.35 -18.04 -65.01
C ILE A 146 2.65 -16.98 -63.93
N GLY A 147 2.21 -17.23 -62.69
CA GLY A 147 2.65 -16.48 -61.52
C GLY A 147 1.59 -15.59 -60.87
N HIS A 148 0.41 -15.47 -61.47
CA HIS A 148 -0.73 -14.77 -60.88
C HIS A 148 -2.05 -15.45 -61.28
N ASN A 149 -3.10 -15.22 -60.49
CA ASN A 149 -4.46 -15.66 -60.82
C ASN A 149 -5.27 -14.49 -61.40
N ARG A 150 -6.49 -14.72 -61.89
CA ARG A 150 -7.31 -13.66 -62.51
C ARG A 150 -7.68 -12.50 -61.55
N ARG A 151 -7.63 -12.71 -60.23
CA ARG A 151 -8.03 -11.75 -59.20
C ARG A 151 -6.87 -10.89 -58.68
N THR A 152 -5.64 -11.35 -58.88
CA THR A 152 -4.38 -10.61 -58.70
C THR A 152 -4.02 -9.90 -59.98
#